data_AF-A0A847Z5M6-F1
#
_entry.id   AF-A0A847Z5M6-F1
#
_cell.length_a   1.000
_cell.length_b   1.000
_cell.length_c   1.000
_cell.angle_alpha   90.00
_cell.angle_beta   90.00
_cell.angle_gamma   90.00
#
_symmetry.space_group_name_H-M   'P 1'
#
loop_
_entity.id
_entity.type
_entity.pdbx_description
1 polymer ?
#
loop_
_entity_poly.entity_id
_entity_poly.type
_entity_poly.pdbx_seq_one_letter_code
_entity_poly.pdbx_strand_id
1 'polypeptide(L)'
;MPYYYAKEVFGDKAAYLKIGFSYPMPMEMIKEFAGNVKKLIVIEELAPFIENHLKNAGIECTGKDAFVKAGFNPYSGEYSVPMLKKTFFNEDAKFIQAKREFMVPRPPAL
;
A
#
# COMPACT_ATOMS: atom_id res chain seq x y z
N MET A 1 2.97 -7.59 -5.29
CA MET A 1 2.21 -6.49 -5.92
C MET A 1 2.46 -5.14 -5.24
N PRO A 2 2.40 -4.99 -3.90
CA PRO A 2 2.49 -3.68 -3.24
C PRO A 2 3.74 -2.85 -3.56
N TYR A 3 4.89 -3.51 -3.75
CA TYR A 3 6.14 -2.85 -4.15
C TYR A 3 6.00 -2.02 -5.43
N TYR A 4 5.36 -2.55 -6.48
CA TYR A 4 5.28 -1.85 -7.76
C TYR A 4 4.36 -0.62 -7.66
N TYR A 5 3.26 -0.72 -6.93
CA TYR A 5 2.39 0.42 -6.66
C TYR A 5 3.12 1.49 -5.85
N ALA A 6 3.88 1.10 -4.84
CA ALA A 6 4.70 2.04 -4.07
C ALA A 6 5.78 2.70 -4.93
N LYS A 7 6.42 1.93 -5.84
CA LYS A 7 7.41 2.47 -6.77
C LYS A 7 6.81 3.48 -7.74
N GLU A 8 5.64 3.19 -8.27
CA GLU A 8 4.92 4.10 -9.18
C GLU A 8 4.46 5.38 -8.47
N VAL A 9 4.04 5.29 -7.21
CA VAL A 9 3.53 6.42 -6.43
C VAL A 9 4.62 7.31 -5.88
N PHE A 10 5.67 6.72 -5.27
CA PHE A 10 6.71 7.49 -4.59
C PHE A 10 7.95 7.75 -5.47
N GLY A 11 8.19 6.94 -6.51
CA GLY A 11 9.36 7.07 -7.38
C GLY A 11 10.68 7.15 -6.61
N ASP A 12 11.58 8.03 -7.04
CA ASP A 12 12.89 8.20 -6.41
C ASP A 12 12.84 8.98 -5.08
N LYS A 13 11.65 9.35 -4.60
CA LYS A 13 11.48 10.12 -3.34
C LYS A 13 11.44 9.21 -2.11
N ALA A 14 11.50 7.89 -2.27
CA ALA A 14 11.45 6.92 -1.17
C ALA A 14 12.54 5.85 -1.32
N ALA A 15 12.97 5.33 -0.17
CA ALA A 15 13.72 4.08 -0.12
C ALA A 15 12.74 2.90 0.00
N TYR A 16 13.12 1.74 -0.53
CA TYR A 16 12.24 0.57 -0.57
C TYR A 16 12.92 -0.66 0.05
N LEU A 17 12.27 -1.23 1.07
CA LEU A 17 12.61 -2.54 1.62
C LEU A 17 11.51 -3.54 1.25
N LYS A 18 11.83 -4.50 0.38
CA LYS A 18 10.91 -5.59 0.03
C LYS A 18 11.22 -6.82 0.88
N ILE A 19 10.27 -7.23 1.72
CA ILE A 19 10.39 -8.46 2.50
C ILE A 19 10.06 -9.66 1.61
N GLY A 20 11.05 -10.53 1.39
CA GLY A 20 10.88 -11.78 0.64
C GLY A 20 10.34 -12.91 1.51
N PHE A 21 10.97 -13.13 2.67
CA PHE A 21 10.55 -14.11 3.68
C PHE A 21 10.14 -13.36 4.94
N SER A 22 8.86 -13.45 5.31
CA SER A 22 8.29 -12.74 6.45
C SER A 22 8.29 -13.55 7.74
N TYR A 23 8.71 -14.82 7.71
CA TYR A 23 8.81 -15.68 8.88
C TYR A 23 10.10 -16.52 8.88
N PRO A 24 10.96 -16.38 9.91
CA PRO A 24 10.89 -15.36 10.96
C PRO A 24 11.00 -13.95 10.38
N MET A 25 10.37 -12.97 11.03
CA MET A 25 10.42 -11.57 10.59
C MET A 25 11.87 -11.06 10.65
N PRO A 26 12.45 -10.52 9.56
CA PRO A 26 13.85 -10.10 9.54
C PRO A 26 14.05 -8.75 10.26
N MET A 27 13.90 -8.77 11.59
CA MET A 27 13.83 -7.55 12.41
C MET A 27 15.11 -6.71 12.37
N GLU A 28 16.29 -7.32 12.31
CA GLU A 28 17.56 -6.57 12.25
C GLU A 28 17.67 -5.76 10.95
N MET A 29 17.33 -6.37 9.81
CA MET A 29 17.29 -5.67 8.51
C MET A 29 16.26 -4.54 8.51
N ILE A 30 15.10 -4.75 9.16
CA ILE A 30 14.04 -3.73 9.26
C ILE A 30 14.49 -2.57 10.16
N LYS A 31 15.15 -2.85 11.29
CA LYS A 31 15.70 -1.82 12.20
C LYS A 31 16.76 -0.97 11.51
N GLU A 32 17.68 -1.62 10.80
CA GLU A 32 18.71 -0.92 10.02
C GLU A 32 18.08 -0.01 8.96
N PHE A 33 17.10 -0.52 8.21
CA PHE A 33 16.37 0.27 7.23
C PHE A 33 15.61 1.45 7.87
N ALA A 34 14.92 1.21 8.99
CA ALA A 34 14.17 2.22 9.73
C ALA A 34 15.08 3.36 10.24
N GLY A 35 16.30 3.04 10.69
CA GLY A 35 17.28 4.03 11.14
C GLY A 35 17.80 4.96 10.05
N ASN A 36 17.66 4.58 8.78
CA ASN A 36 18.13 5.35 7.63
C ASN A 36 17.03 6.22 6.97
N VAL A 37 15.80 6.23 7.50
CA VAL A 37 14.67 6.98 6.94
C VAL A 37 14.02 7.89 7.98
N LYS A 38 13.45 9.01 7.51
CA LYS A 38 12.73 9.95 8.39
C LYS A 38 11.33 9.46 8.79
N LYS A 39 10.70 8.66 7.93
CA LYS A 39 9.36 8.10 8.13
C LYS A 39 9.32 6.70 7.55
N LEU A 40 8.83 5.75 8.33
CA LEU A 40 8.63 4.37 7.88
C LEU A 40 7.15 4.15 7.53
N ILE A 41 6.90 3.71 6.30
CA ILE A 41 5.56 3.37 5.81
C ILE A 41 5.52 1.86 5.55
N VAL A 42 4.53 1.19 6.13
CA VAL A 42 4.26 -0.23 5.88
C VAL A 42 3.12 -0.34 4.88
N ILE A 43 3.41 -0.95 3.73
CA ILE A 43 2.42 -1.23 2.69
C ILE A 43 2.25 -2.74 2.61
N GLU A 44 1.23 -3.24 3.30
CA GLU A 44 0.83 -4.64 3.32
C GLU A 44 -0.66 -4.79 3.04
N GLU A 45 -1.06 -5.94 2.50
CA GLU A 45 -2.45 -6.25 2.15
C GLU A 45 -3.08 -7.16 3.21
N LEU A 46 -4.40 -7.09 3.35
CA LEU A 46 -5.17 -7.83 4.36
C LEU A 46 -4.80 -7.42 5.81
N ALA A 47 -4.23 -8.32 6.60
CA ALA A 47 -3.93 -8.08 8.01
C ALA A 47 -2.65 -7.25 8.21
N PRO A 48 -2.55 -6.47 9.31
CA PRO A 48 -1.36 -5.68 9.66
C PRO A 48 -0.25 -6.58 10.26
N PHE A 49 0.25 -7.56 9.52
CA PHE A 49 1.21 -8.52 10.03
C PHE A 49 2.57 -7.88 10.31
N ILE A 50 3.14 -7.22 9.30
CA ILE A 50 4.43 -6.52 9.42
C ILE A 50 4.26 -5.33 10.36
N GLU A 51 3.23 -4.49 10.17
CA GLU A 51 2.98 -3.34 11.03
C GLU A 51 2.90 -3.71 12.51
N ASN A 52 2.19 -4.80 12.86
CA ASN A 52 2.11 -5.26 14.24
C ASN A 52 3.47 -5.73 14.79
N HIS A 53 4.26 -6.47 14.00
CA HIS A 53 5.60 -6.89 14.41
C HIS A 53 6.51 -5.69 14.71
N LEU A 54 6.44 -4.66 13.88
CA LEU A 54 7.22 -3.42 14.03
C LEU A 54 6.76 -2.64 15.27
N LYS A 55 5.46 -2.39 15.40
CA LYS A 55 4.88 -1.68 16.55
C LYS A 55 5.18 -2.39 17.88
N ASN A 56 5.06 -3.72 17.93
CA ASN A 56 5.38 -4.51 19.12
C ASN A 56 6.88 -4.48 19.47
N ALA A 57 7.74 -4.27 18.47
CA ALA A 57 9.18 -4.08 18.67
C ALA A 57 9.58 -2.63 18.98
N GLY A 58 8.61 -1.72 19.15
CA GLY A 58 8.86 -0.30 19.41
C GLY A 58 9.31 0.50 18.20
N ILE A 59 9.14 -0.02 16.98
CA ILE A 59 9.48 0.69 15.74
C ILE A 59 8.26 1.48 15.28
N GLU A 60 8.39 2.82 15.29
CA GLU A 60 7.35 3.71 14.80
C GLU A 60 7.16 3.54 13.28
N CYS A 61 5.92 3.29 12.86
CA CYS A 61 5.57 3.20 11.45
C CYS A 61 4.13 3.63 11.19
N THR A 62 3.88 4.08 9.96
CA THR A 62 2.54 4.37 9.43
C THR A 62 2.10 3.23 8.52
N GLY A 63 0.95 2.63 8.77
CA GLY A 63 0.39 1.58 7.93
C GLY A 63 -1.12 1.73 7.72
N LYS A 64 -1.89 0.75 8.18
CA LYS A 64 -3.35 0.63 7.97
C LYS A 64 -4.14 1.88 8.39
N ASP A 65 -3.74 2.54 9.46
CA ASP A 65 -4.41 3.74 9.97
C ASP A 65 -4.46 4.87 8.93
N ALA A 66 -3.46 4.99 8.05
CA ALA A 66 -3.46 5.99 6.99
C ALA A 66 -4.55 5.71 5.95
N PHE A 67 -4.74 4.45 5.58
CA PHE A 67 -5.77 4.04 4.61
C PHE A 67 -7.17 4.22 5.16
N VAL A 68 -7.38 3.92 6.46
CA VAL A 68 -8.67 4.18 7.14
C VAL A 68 -8.98 5.68 7.13
N LYS A 69 -8.01 6.54 7.46
CA LYS A 69 -8.18 8.00 7.41
C LYS A 69 -8.49 8.52 6.01
N ALA A 70 -8.01 7.84 4.97
CA ALA A 70 -8.30 8.17 3.58
C ALA A 70 -9.65 7.61 3.08
N GLY A 71 -10.41 6.91 3.93
CA GLY A 71 -11.74 6.40 3.61
C GLY A 71 -11.77 5.00 2.99
N PHE A 72 -10.66 4.25 3.08
CA PHE A 72 -10.58 2.88 2.57
C PHE A 72 -10.73 1.85 3.69
N ASN A 73 -11.19 0.65 3.34
CA ASN A 73 -11.07 -0.53 4.19
C ASN A 73 -9.81 -1.31 3.80
N PRO A 74 -8.71 -1.23 4.57
CA PRO A 74 -7.45 -1.89 4.19
C PRO A 74 -7.37 -3.36 4.62
N TYR A 75 -8.42 -3.89 5.25
CA TYR A 75 -8.49 -5.27 5.74
C TYR A 75 -9.19 -6.21 4.75
N SER A 76 -9.67 -5.67 3.61
CA SER A 76 -10.26 -6.43 2.52
C SER A 76 -9.87 -5.86 1.17
N GLY A 77 -9.90 -6.72 0.14
CA GLY A 77 -9.51 -6.34 -1.22
C GLY A 77 -8.00 -6.16 -1.41
N GLU A 78 -7.64 -5.61 -2.56
CA GLU A 78 -6.26 -5.36 -2.98
C GLU A 78 -5.95 -3.86 -2.98
N TYR A 79 -4.68 -3.52 -2.83
CA TYR A 79 -4.25 -2.14 -3.00
C TYR A 79 -4.16 -1.77 -4.48
N SER A 80 -4.24 -0.47 -4.76
CA SER A 80 -4.08 0.08 -6.09
C SER A 80 -3.31 1.39 -6.05
N VAL A 81 -2.70 1.79 -7.17
CA VAL A 81 -1.99 3.07 -7.31
C VAL A 81 -2.89 4.27 -6.92
N PRO A 82 -4.14 4.38 -7.39
CA PRO A 82 -5.09 5.39 -6.92
C PRO A 82 -5.25 5.46 -5.40
N MET A 83 -5.36 4.30 -4.77
CA MET A 83 -5.56 4.21 -3.32
C MET A 83 -4.35 4.77 -2.57
N LEU A 84 -3.13 4.40 -2.99
CA LEU A 84 -1.90 4.93 -2.40
C LEU A 84 -1.75 6.44 -2.63
N LYS A 85 -2.07 6.94 -3.84
CA LYS A 85 -2.05 8.38 -4.14
C LYS A 85 -3.02 9.16 -3.26
N LYS A 86 -4.25 8.65 -3.10
CA LYS A 86 -5.24 9.26 -2.21
C LYS A 86 -4.76 9.24 -0.76
N THR A 87 -4.22 8.12 -0.29
CA THR A 87 -3.78 7.98 1.11
C THR A 87 -2.59 8.88 1.46
N PHE A 88 -1.58 8.96 0.61
CA PHE A 88 -0.30 9.61 0.97
C PHE A 88 -0.12 11.01 0.37
N PHE A 89 -0.87 11.35 -0.68
CA PHE A 89 -0.80 12.65 -1.35
C PHE A 89 -2.14 13.38 -1.43
N ASN A 90 -3.23 12.76 -0.96
CA ASN A 90 -4.60 13.27 -1.11
C ASN A 90 -4.98 13.57 -2.58
N GLU A 91 -4.38 12.84 -3.52
CA GLU A 91 -4.66 12.97 -4.95
C GLU A 91 -5.75 11.97 -5.38
N ASP A 92 -6.87 12.47 -5.89
CA ASP A 92 -7.91 11.63 -6.47
C ASP A 92 -7.52 11.18 -7.88
N ALA A 93 -7.72 9.89 -8.16
CA ALA A 93 -7.47 9.35 -9.49
C ALA A 93 -8.50 9.87 -10.50
N LYS A 94 -8.00 10.33 -11.65
CA LYS A 94 -8.83 10.74 -12.78
C LYS A 94 -9.21 9.50 -13.57
N PHE A 95 -10.49 9.12 -13.51
CA PHE A 95 -11.02 8.05 -14.34
C PHE A 95 -11.67 8.65 -15.59
N ILE A 96 -11.42 8.05 -16.75
CA ILE A 96 -12.19 8.35 -17.96
C ILE A 96 -13.51 7.62 -17.83
N GLN A 97 -14.61 8.38 -17.78
CA GLN A 97 -15.93 7.79 -17.78
C GLN A 97 -16.23 7.28 -19.18
N ALA A 98 -16.29 5.96 -19.34
CA ALA A 98 -16.63 5.36 -20.61
C ALA A 98 -18.06 5.75 -21.01
N LYS A 99 -18.24 6.23 -22.25
CA LYS A 99 -19.56 6.58 -22.75
C LYS A 99 -20.32 5.31 -23.10
N ARG A 100 -21.54 5.20 -22.55
CA ARG A 100 -22.41 4.03 -22.69
C ARG A 100 -22.73 3.70 -24.15
N GLU A 101 -22.73 4.71 -25.03
CA GLU A 101 -22.94 4.58 -26.47
C GLU A 101 -21.88 3.72 -27.19
N PHE A 102 -20.68 3.59 -26.63
CA PHE A 102 -19.60 2.77 -27.18
C PHE A 102 -19.43 1.41 -26.48
N MET A 103 -20.26 1.11 -25.48
CA MET A 103 -20.20 -0.17 -24.80
C MET A 103 -21.06 -1.20 -25.53
N VAL A 104 -20.43 -2.28 -26.01
CA VAL A 104 -21.16 -3.47 -26.41
C VAL A 104 -21.75 -4.16 -25.18
N PRO A 105 -22.98 -4.69 -25.24
CA PRO A 105 -23.53 -5.46 -24.14
C PRO A 105 -22.66 -6.69 -23.89
N ARG A 106 -22.46 -7.03 -22.61
CA ARG A 106 -21.82 -8.30 -22.22
C ARG A 106 -22.57 -9.45 -22.91
N PRO A 107 -21.88 -10.41 -23.56
CA PRO A 107 -22.52 -11.60 -24.10
C PRO A 107 -23.35 -12.29 -23.01
N PRO A 108 -24.56 -12.79 -23.32
CA PRO A 108 -25.36 -13.50 -22.34
C PRO A 108 -24.55 -14.65 -21.75
N ALA A 109 -24.48 -14.69 -20.41
CA ALA A 109 -23.95 -15.85 -19.72
C ALA A 109 -25.03 -16.94 -19.78
N LEU A 110 -24.67 -18.10 -20.35
CA LEU A 110 -25.48 -19.33 -20.29
C LEU A 110 -25.64 -19.82 -18.85
#